data_AF-A0A2G6MZQ3-F1
#
_entry.id   AF-A0A2G6MZQ3-F1
#
_cell.length_a   1.000
_cell.length_b   1.000
_cell.length_c   1.000
_cell.angle_alpha   90.00
_cell.angle_beta   90.00
_cell.angle_gamma   90.00
#
_symmetry.space_group_name_H-M   'P 1'
#
loop_
_entity.id
_entity.type
_entity.pdbx_description
1 polymer ?
#
loop_
_entity_poly.entity_id
_entity_poly.type
_entity_poly.pdbx_seq_one_letter_code
_entity_poly.pdbx_strand_id
1 'polypeptide(L)'
;MPARTLPISVPRKTLSARIEALDLPQAKNYADFIRAGDANGPVPCWGAIAERFQADFDKTADRKALWDVLLAEGDRRPLLLYLHVNRDRPEIMAQVLKDVGRLPRALQRVLVSFSEVADQLPAHLDKLDPAARQLFEAGPEVLDREREQVEARIAQLTAFRYFVPDQMDPVKEPKGGS
;
A
#
# COMPACT_ATOMS: atom_id res chain seq x y z
N MET A 1 -23.40 27.58 0.28
CA MET A 1 -23.06 26.60 -0.77
C MET A 1 -22.45 25.39 -0.09
N PRO A 2 -22.95 24.16 -0.28
CA PRO A 2 -22.38 23.00 0.38
C PRO A 2 -20.95 22.78 -0.15
N ALA A 3 -20.01 22.58 0.76
CA ALA A 3 -18.63 22.25 0.45
C ALA A 3 -18.61 21.07 -0.52
N ARG A 4 -18.02 21.26 -1.71
CA ARG A 4 -17.68 20.15 -2.60
C ARG A 4 -16.65 19.30 -1.86
N THR A 5 -17.12 18.28 -1.16
CA THR A 5 -16.32 17.14 -0.77
C THR A 5 -15.73 16.59 -2.07
N LEU A 6 -14.43 16.80 -2.27
CA LEU A 6 -13.72 16.14 -3.36
C LEU A 6 -14.02 14.64 -3.20
N PRO A 7 -14.59 13.97 -4.21
CA PRO A 7 -14.91 12.56 -4.07
C PRO A 7 -13.59 11.86 -3.78
N ILE A 8 -13.51 11.16 -2.65
CA ILE A 8 -12.51 10.10 -2.42
C ILE A 8 -12.78 9.11 -3.54
N SER A 9 -12.15 9.35 -4.70
CA SER A 9 -12.60 8.75 -5.94
C SER A 9 -12.43 7.25 -5.80
N VAL A 10 -13.46 6.53 -6.18
CA VAL A 10 -13.63 5.11 -6.55
C VAL A 10 -12.76 4.00 -5.90
N PRO A 11 -11.41 3.91 -5.93
CA PRO A 11 -10.71 2.69 -5.49
C PRO A 11 -10.89 2.30 -4.01
N ARG A 12 -11.16 3.25 -3.10
CA ARG A 12 -11.30 2.92 -1.66
C ARG A 12 -12.64 2.29 -1.30
N LYS A 13 -13.71 2.57 -2.07
CA LYS A 13 -15.06 2.07 -1.75
C LYS A 13 -15.15 0.56 -2.02
N THR A 14 -14.65 0.11 -3.17
CA THR A 14 -14.63 -1.31 -3.52
C THR A 14 -13.68 -2.08 -2.61
N LEU A 15 -12.48 -1.54 -2.38
CA LEU A 15 -11.51 -2.14 -1.47
C LEU A 15 -12.07 -2.32 -0.04
N SER A 16 -12.63 -1.26 0.55
CA SER A 16 -13.22 -1.35 1.90
C SER A 16 -14.37 -2.35 1.97
N ALA A 17 -15.27 -2.38 0.98
CA ALA A 17 -16.36 -3.35 0.96
C ALA A 17 -15.87 -4.81 0.87
N ARG A 18 -14.82 -5.08 0.07
CA ARG A 18 -14.25 -6.43 -0.04
C ARG A 18 -13.54 -6.85 1.25
N ILE A 19 -12.83 -5.92 1.90
CA ILE A 19 -12.19 -6.17 3.20
C ILE A 19 -13.26 -6.44 4.26
N GLU A 20 -14.32 -5.63 4.34
CA GLU A 20 -15.42 -5.81 5.31
C GLU A 20 -16.12 -7.16 5.17
N ALA A 21 -16.12 -7.76 3.98
CA ALA A 21 -16.68 -9.08 3.73
C ALA A 21 -15.78 -10.25 4.17
N LEU A 22 -14.56 -9.99 4.66
CA LEU A 22 -13.70 -11.02 5.25
C LEU A 22 -14.24 -11.43 6.61
N ASP A 23 -14.22 -12.74 6.88
CA ASP A 23 -14.55 -13.31 8.20
C ASP A 23 -13.38 -13.13 9.18
N LEU A 24 -13.02 -11.88 9.44
CA LEU A 24 -11.94 -11.48 10.36
C LEU A 24 -12.48 -10.46 11.37
N PRO A 25 -12.21 -10.63 12.68
CA PRO A 25 -12.75 -9.74 13.71
C PRO A 25 -12.44 -8.25 13.50
N GLN A 26 -11.24 -7.94 12.99
CA GLN A 26 -10.76 -6.58 12.76
C GLN A 26 -11.10 -6.00 11.38
N ALA A 27 -11.58 -6.83 10.43
CA ALA A 27 -11.76 -6.42 9.04
C ALA A 27 -12.76 -5.29 8.88
N LYS A 28 -13.86 -5.33 9.64
CA LYS A 28 -14.86 -4.25 9.62
C LYS A 28 -14.26 -2.91 10.05
N ASN A 29 -13.56 -2.88 11.19
CA ASN A 29 -12.95 -1.65 11.71
C ASN A 29 -11.90 -1.10 10.74
N TYR A 30 -11.09 -1.96 10.15
CA TYR A 30 -10.10 -1.57 9.16
C TYR A 30 -10.73 -1.04 7.86
N ALA A 31 -11.80 -1.68 7.38
CA ALA A 31 -12.55 -1.24 6.22
C ALA A 31 -13.20 0.14 6.43
N ASP A 32 -13.81 0.35 7.60
CA ASP A 32 -14.40 1.62 7.99
C ASP A 32 -13.31 2.72 8.09
N PHE A 33 -12.14 2.38 8.65
CA PHE A 33 -10.99 3.30 8.68
C PHE A 33 -10.51 3.67 7.27
N ILE A 34 -10.35 2.72 6.34
CA ILE A 34 -9.98 3.03 4.94
C ILE A 34 -10.98 3.98 4.28
N ARG A 35 -12.27 3.78 4.57
CA ARG A 35 -13.39 4.51 3.96
C ARG A 35 -13.49 5.94 4.47
N ALA A 36 -13.41 6.14 5.79
CA ALA A 36 -13.76 7.41 6.42
C ALA A 36 -12.75 7.90 7.47
N GLY A 37 -11.80 7.07 7.89
CA GLY A 37 -10.96 7.35 9.06
C GLY A 37 -11.66 7.07 10.38
N ASP A 38 -11.07 7.57 11.47
CA ASP A 38 -11.70 7.50 12.79
C ASP A 38 -12.93 8.43 12.86
N ALA A 39 -13.84 8.18 13.80
CA ALA A 39 -15.06 8.98 13.94
C ALA A 39 -14.72 10.47 14.21
N ASN A 40 -15.25 11.37 13.36
CA ASN A 40 -14.91 12.80 13.33
C ASN A 40 -13.42 13.11 13.06
N GLY A 41 -12.64 12.12 12.65
CA GLY A 41 -11.24 12.26 12.30
C GLY A 41 -11.03 12.70 10.84
N PRO A 42 -9.82 13.14 10.49
CA PRO A 42 -9.48 13.45 9.12
C PRO A 42 -9.39 12.18 8.25
N VAL A 43 -9.58 12.34 6.93
CA VAL A 43 -9.51 11.23 5.98
C VAL A 43 -8.08 10.67 5.95
N PRO A 44 -7.86 9.36 6.15
CA PRO A 44 -6.52 8.81 6.21
C PRO A 44 -5.88 8.74 4.82
N CYS A 45 -4.58 9.02 4.79
CA CYS A 45 -3.71 8.78 3.64
C CYS A 45 -3.20 7.34 3.67
N TRP A 46 -2.52 6.92 2.60
CA TRP A 46 -2.01 5.56 2.49
C TRP A 46 -1.00 5.21 3.59
N GLY A 47 -0.23 6.18 4.09
CA GLY A 47 0.62 6.03 5.27
C GLY A 47 -0.14 5.57 6.51
N ALA A 48 -1.19 6.29 6.92
CA ALA A 48 -2.01 5.89 8.08
C ALA A 48 -2.73 4.56 7.86
N ILE A 49 -3.16 4.26 6.61
CA ILE A 49 -3.78 2.98 6.27
C ILE A 49 -2.78 1.81 6.43
N ALA A 50 -1.52 2.00 6.06
CA ALA A 50 -0.47 0.99 6.25
C ALA A 50 -0.05 0.82 7.71
N GLU A 51 -0.02 1.90 8.49
CA GLU A 51 0.20 1.85 9.94
C GLU A 51 -0.94 1.10 10.65
N ARG A 52 -2.19 1.43 10.33
CA ARG A 52 -3.36 0.75 10.89
C ARG A 52 -3.37 -0.74 10.52
N PHE A 53 -3.00 -1.09 9.28
CA PHE A 53 -2.85 -2.49 8.88
C PHE A 53 -1.84 -3.24 9.76
N GLN A 54 -0.69 -2.63 10.03
CA GLN A 54 0.33 -3.27 10.88
C GLN A 54 -0.16 -3.52 12.29
N ALA A 55 -0.93 -2.58 12.84
CA ALA A 55 -1.50 -2.68 14.18
C ALA A 55 -2.64 -3.70 14.27
N ASP A 56 -3.54 -3.72 13.29
CA ASP A 56 -4.78 -4.52 13.34
C ASP A 56 -4.56 -5.97 12.85
N PHE A 57 -3.56 -6.22 12.01
CA PHE A 57 -3.29 -7.54 11.42
C PHE A 57 -1.90 -8.03 11.83
N ASP A 58 -1.77 -8.55 13.04
CA ASP A 58 -0.51 -9.13 13.55
C ASP A 58 -0.25 -10.55 13.02
N LYS A 59 -1.32 -11.34 12.92
CA LYS A 59 -1.31 -12.76 12.51
C LYS A 59 -1.07 -12.96 11.02
N THR A 60 -0.27 -13.97 10.70
CA THR A 60 0.05 -14.35 9.31
C THR A 60 -1.19 -14.74 8.51
N ALA A 61 -2.12 -15.50 9.09
CA ALA A 61 -3.34 -15.93 8.40
C ALA A 61 -4.19 -14.75 7.93
N ASP A 62 -4.40 -13.76 8.80
CA ASP A 62 -5.22 -12.59 8.51
C ASP A 62 -4.58 -11.72 7.43
N ARG A 63 -3.25 -11.59 7.43
CA ARG A 63 -2.50 -10.91 6.36
C ARG A 63 -2.65 -11.61 5.01
N LYS A 64 -2.57 -12.96 4.99
CA LYS A 64 -2.79 -13.76 3.77
C LYS A 64 -4.21 -13.59 3.23
N ALA A 65 -5.22 -13.53 4.09
CA ALA A 65 -6.60 -13.25 3.66
C ALA A 65 -6.73 -11.85 3.03
N LEU A 66 -6.04 -10.84 3.57
CA LEU A 66 -6.01 -9.50 2.95
C LEU A 66 -5.28 -9.49 1.61
N TRP A 67 -4.21 -10.26 1.46
CA TRP A 67 -3.46 -10.35 0.20
C TRP A 67 -4.37 -10.71 -0.98
N ASP A 68 -5.25 -11.70 -0.83
CA ASP A 68 -6.16 -12.13 -1.89
C ASP A 68 -7.11 -11.00 -2.32
N VAL A 69 -7.58 -10.20 -1.36
CA VAL A 69 -8.43 -9.03 -1.63
C VAL A 69 -7.65 -7.94 -2.35
N LEU A 70 -6.44 -7.62 -1.88
CA LEU A 70 -5.58 -6.61 -2.50
C LEU A 70 -5.20 -6.98 -3.93
N LEU A 71 -4.88 -8.25 -4.16
CA LEU A 71 -4.53 -8.77 -5.48
C LEU A 71 -5.73 -8.73 -6.44
N ALA A 72 -6.93 -9.03 -5.95
CA ALA A 72 -8.16 -8.92 -6.74
C ALA A 72 -8.52 -7.47 -7.09
N GLU A 73 -8.26 -6.51 -6.19
CA GLU A 73 -8.49 -5.09 -6.46
C GLU A 73 -7.46 -4.51 -7.44
N GLY A 74 -6.20 -4.96 -7.36
CA GLY A 74 -5.14 -4.57 -8.30
C GLY A 74 -4.62 -3.13 -8.15
N ASP A 75 -5.06 -2.38 -7.14
CA ASP A 75 -4.52 -1.04 -6.87
C ASP A 75 -3.06 -1.16 -6.42
N ARG A 76 -2.17 -0.51 -7.17
CA ARG A 76 -0.72 -0.59 -6.95
C ARG A 76 -0.29 0.00 -5.61
N ARG A 77 -1.03 0.97 -5.05
CA ARG A 77 -0.65 1.68 -3.83
C ARG A 77 -0.74 0.80 -2.58
N PRO A 78 -1.89 0.18 -2.26
CA PRO A 78 -1.98 -0.73 -1.11
C PRO A 78 -1.17 -2.00 -1.34
N LEU A 79 -1.05 -2.50 -2.57
CA LEU A 79 -0.18 -3.64 -2.87
C LEU A 79 1.31 -3.32 -2.60
N LEU A 80 1.82 -2.16 -3.04
CA LEU A 80 3.20 -1.75 -2.76
C LEU A 80 3.47 -1.65 -1.25
N LEU A 81 2.55 -1.02 -0.50
CA LEU A 81 2.69 -0.88 0.96
C LEU A 81 2.58 -2.24 1.67
N TYR A 82 1.73 -3.13 1.19
CA TYR A 82 1.64 -4.50 1.69
C TYR A 82 2.97 -5.25 1.49
N LEU A 83 3.57 -5.16 0.31
CA LEU A 83 4.88 -5.77 0.03
C LEU A 83 5.96 -5.21 0.96
N HIS A 84 6.03 -3.87 1.10
CA HIS A 84 7.01 -3.22 1.95
C HIS A 84 6.89 -3.63 3.42
N VAL A 85 5.67 -3.57 3.98
CA VAL A 85 5.42 -3.91 5.40
C VAL A 85 5.66 -5.39 5.72
N ASN A 86 5.56 -6.27 4.72
CA ASN A 86 5.71 -7.72 4.90
C ASN A 86 7.06 -8.27 4.40
N ARG A 87 8.00 -7.43 3.95
CA ARG A 87 9.26 -7.92 3.35
C ARG A 87 10.03 -8.85 4.27
N ASP A 88 10.02 -8.59 5.58
CA ASP A 88 10.69 -9.39 6.61
C ASP A 88 9.85 -10.58 7.12
N ARG A 89 8.71 -10.88 6.48
CA ARG A 89 7.81 -11.98 6.85
C ARG A 89 7.88 -13.10 5.80
N PRO A 90 8.77 -14.10 5.97
CA PRO A 90 9.05 -15.08 4.91
C PRO A 90 7.82 -15.89 4.51
N GLU A 91 6.93 -16.24 5.45
CA GLU A 91 5.69 -16.95 5.13
C GLU A 91 4.70 -16.16 4.29
N ILE A 92 4.71 -14.82 4.42
CA ILE A 92 3.89 -13.93 3.60
C ILE A 92 4.55 -13.76 2.23
N MET A 93 5.85 -13.52 2.19
CA MET A 93 6.59 -13.36 0.94
C MET A 93 6.57 -14.63 0.08
N ALA A 94 6.60 -15.82 0.69
CA ALA A 94 6.40 -17.08 -0.01
C ALA A 94 5.02 -17.18 -0.69
N GLN A 95 3.96 -16.63 -0.06
CA GLN A 95 2.64 -16.55 -0.69
C GLN A 95 2.64 -15.56 -1.86
N VAL A 96 3.20 -14.36 -1.66
CA VAL A 96 3.33 -13.34 -2.70
C VAL A 96 4.04 -13.90 -3.94
N LEU A 97 5.13 -14.64 -3.73
CA LEU A 97 5.92 -15.25 -4.81
C LEU A 97 5.13 -16.31 -5.59
N LYS A 98 4.27 -17.09 -4.93
CA LYS A 98 3.36 -18.04 -5.62
C LYS A 98 2.44 -17.32 -6.61
N ASP A 99 2.01 -16.12 -6.24
CA ASP A 99 1.10 -15.25 -7.00
C ASP A 99 1.81 -14.24 -7.91
N VAL A 100 3.15 -14.27 -8.03
CA VAL A 100 3.91 -13.17 -8.66
C VAL A 100 3.46 -12.83 -10.08
N GLY A 101 3.06 -13.82 -10.87
CA GLY A 101 2.56 -13.61 -12.24
C GLY A 101 1.22 -12.88 -12.32
N ARG A 102 0.48 -12.78 -11.21
CA ARG A 102 -0.78 -12.03 -11.11
C ARG A 102 -0.54 -10.56 -10.75
N LEU A 103 0.67 -10.20 -10.30
CA LEU A 103 0.98 -8.83 -9.93
C LEU A 103 1.13 -7.95 -11.18
N PRO A 104 0.75 -6.66 -11.10
CA PRO A 104 1.14 -5.67 -12.09
C PRO A 104 2.67 -5.67 -12.30
N ARG A 105 3.14 -5.54 -13.54
CA ARG A 105 4.56 -5.51 -13.90
C ARG A 105 5.43 -4.65 -12.98
N ALA A 106 4.95 -3.45 -12.64
CA ALA A 106 5.66 -2.53 -11.75
C ALA A 106 5.91 -3.11 -10.35
N LEU A 107 4.98 -3.92 -9.83
CA LEU A 107 5.12 -4.57 -8.53
C LEU A 107 5.95 -5.86 -8.60
N GLN A 108 5.97 -6.54 -9.74
CA GLN A 108 6.94 -7.61 -9.97
C GLN A 108 8.37 -7.06 -9.93
N ARG A 109 8.60 -5.90 -10.57
CA ARG A 109 9.90 -5.20 -10.50
C ARG A 109 10.29 -4.79 -9.08
N VAL A 110 9.32 -4.28 -8.30
CA VAL A 110 9.53 -4.01 -6.86
C VAL A 110 9.96 -5.28 -6.15
N LEU A 111 9.24 -6.38 -6.36
CA LEU A 111 9.50 -7.64 -5.68
C LEU A 111 10.90 -8.18 -6.00
N VAL A 112 11.37 -8.10 -7.25
CA VAL A 112 12.74 -8.57 -7.59
C VAL A 112 13.84 -7.70 -7.00
N SER A 113 13.55 -6.46 -6.62
CA SER A 113 14.52 -5.55 -5.98
C SER A 113 14.74 -5.82 -4.48
N PHE A 114 13.84 -6.58 -3.85
CA PHE A 114 13.90 -6.92 -2.43
C PHE A 114 14.92 -8.03 -2.19
N SER A 115 15.89 -7.76 -1.32
CA SER A 115 16.90 -8.75 -0.92
C SER A 115 16.29 -9.91 -0.15
N GLU A 116 15.19 -9.67 0.56
CA GLU A 116 14.49 -10.62 1.43
C GLU A 116 13.91 -11.83 0.69
N VAL A 117 13.72 -11.70 -0.64
CA VAL A 117 13.17 -12.76 -1.49
C VAL A 117 14.17 -13.30 -2.51
N ALA A 118 15.41 -12.79 -2.52
CA ALA A 118 16.40 -13.09 -3.54
C ALA A 118 16.65 -14.61 -3.70
N ASP A 119 16.69 -15.35 -2.59
CA ASP A 119 16.94 -16.80 -2.60
C ASP A 119 15.74 -17.62 -3.10
N GLN A 120 14.52 -17.10 -2.96
CA GLN A 120 13.29 -17.81 -3.34
C GLN A 120 12.84 -17.48 -4.77
N LEU A 121 13.23 -16.29 -5.26
CA LEU A 121 12.81 -15.77 -6.56
C LEU A 121 13.20 -16.65 -7.77
N PRO A 122 14.38 -17.33 -7.81
CA PRO A 122 14.75 -18.23 -8.91
C PRO A 122 13.69 -19.30 -9.24
N ALA A 123 12.98 -19.80 -8.23
CA ALA A 123 11.93 -20.80 -8.40
C ALA A 123 10.63 -20.27 -9.06
N HIS A 124 10.57 -18.97 -9.33
CA HIS A 124 9.38 -18.27 -9.83
C HIS A 124 9.68 -17.40 -11.06
N LEU A 125 10.90 -17.45 -11.61
CA LEU A 125 11.30 -16.61 -12.75
C LEU A 125 10.42 -16.82 -13.98
N ASP A 126 9.92 -18.04 -14.20
CA ASP A 126 9.02 -18.42 -15.29
C ASP A 126 7.69 -17.65 -15.26
N LYS A 127 7.22 -17.27 -14.07
CA LYS A 127 5.98 -16.51 -13.85
C LYS A 127 6.15 -15.00 -13.98
N LEU A 128 7.38 -14.50 -13.99
CA LEU A 128 7.66 -13.07 -14.10
C LEU A 128 7.39 -12.55 -15.52
N ASP A 129 6.94 -11.30 -15.58
CA ASP A 129 6.97 -10.48 -16.78
C ASP A 129 8.43 -10.32 -17.26
N PRO A 130 8.70 -10.38 -18.58
CA PRO A 130 10.05 -10.28 -19.12
C PRO A 130 10.85 -9.07 -18.61
N ALA A 131 10.20 -7.93 -18.37
CA ALA A 131 10.89 -6.73 -17.88
C ALA A 131 11.29 -6.82 -16.40
N ALA A 132 10.60 -7.64 -15.60
CA ALA A 132 11.00 -7.92 -14.22
C ALA A 132 12.13 -8.95 -14.19
N ARG A 133 12.07 -9.96 -15.07
CA ARG A 133 13.16 -10.95 -15.22
C ARG A 133 14.46 -10.30 -15.67
N GLN A 134 14.41 -9.43 -16.69
CA GLN A 134 15.59 -8.68 -17.15
C GLN A 134 16.20 -7.82 -16.04
N LEU A 135 15.37 -7.21 -15.19
CA LEU A 135 15.85 -6.43 -14.05
C LEU A 135 16.62 -7.32 -13.06
N PHE A 136 16.09 -8.51 -12.75
CA PHE A 136 16.78 -9.48 -11.89
C PHE A 136 18.13 -9.94 -12.48
N GLU A 137 18.17 -10.19 -13.78
CA GLU A 137 19.38 -10.62 -14.50
C GLU A 137 20.42 -9.49 -14.69
N ALA A 138 20.02 -8.23 -14.57
CA ALA A 138 20.90 -7.07 -14.77
C ALA A 138 21.95 -6.90 -13.64
N GLY A 139 21.79 -7.62 -12.54
CA GLY A 139 22.76 -7.69 -11.46
C GLY A 139 22.56 -6.68 -10.32
N PRO A 140 23.41 -6.75 -9.27
CA PRO A 140 23.18 -6.08 -7.98
C PRO A 140 23.07 -4.56 -8.09
N GLU A 141 23.96 -3.93 -8.87
CA GLU A 141 24.00 -2.46 -8.98
C GLU A 141 22.71 -1.87 -9.56
N VAL A 142 22.06 -2.59 -10.48
CA VAL A 142 20.80 -2.15 -11.08
C VAL A 142 19.65 -2.38 -10.11
N LEU A 143 19.67 -3.49 -9.37
CA LEU A 143 18.68 -3.78 -8.33
C LEU A 143 18.74 -2.78 -7.18
N ASP A 144 19.94 -2.33 -6.79
CA ASP A 144 20.10 -1.31 -5.75
C ASP A 144 19.49 0.03 -6.17
N ARG A 145 19.71 0.47 -7.43
CA ARG A 145 19.06 1.69 -7.96
C ARG A 145 17.54 1.55 -8.05
N GLU A 146 17.03 0.37 -8.43
CA GLU A 146 15.58 0.14 -8.41
C GLU A 146 15.07 0.22 -6.97
N ARG A 147 15.77 -0.38 -6.00
CA ARG A 147 15.40 -0.33 -4.58
C ARG A 147 15.35 1.10 -4.08
N GLU A 148 16.31 1.95 -4.42
CA GLU A 148 16.28 3.38 -4.08
C GLU A 148 15.02 4.09 -4.61
N GLN A 149 14.63 3.81 -5.85
CA GLN A 149 13.41 4.38 -6.44
C GLN A 149 12.14 3.87 -5.75
N VAL A 150 12.12 2.58 -5.40
CA VAL A 150 11.03 1.95 -4.65
C VAL A 150 10.90 2.58 -3.27
N GLU A 151 12.00 2.75 -2.54
CA GLU A 151 12.02 3.38 -1.22
C GLU A 151 11.58 4.85 -1.28
N ALA A 152 12.02 5.60 -2.30
CA ALA A 152 11.53 6.97 -2.52
C ALA A 152 10.01 6.99 -2.75
N ARG A 153 9.48 6.01 -3.48
CA ARG A 153 8.03 5.90 -3.72
C ARG A 153 7.26 5.54 -2.45
N ILE A 154 7.80 4.63 -1.63
CA ILE A 154 7.22 4.27 -0.33
C ILE A 154 7.21 5.50 0.57
N ALA A 155 8.32 6.23 0.67
CA ALA A 155 8.43 7.46 1.45
C ALA A 155 7.38 8.50 1.02
N GLN A 156 7.12 8.67 -0.28
CA GLN A 156 6.05 9.55 -0.75
C GLN A 156 4.64 9.11 -0.30
N LEU A 157 4.37 7.79 -0.32
CA LEU A 157 3.07 7.25 0.07
C LEU A 157 2.85 7.34 1.59
N THR A 158 3.93 7.28 2.37
CA THR A 158 3.90 7.30 3.84
C THR A 158 4.16 8.69 4.43
N ALA A 159 4.59 9.67 3.63
CA ALA A 159 4.91 11.04 4.07
C ALA A 159 3.74 11.76 4.77
N PHE A 160 2.51 11.48 4.35
CA PHE A 160 1.31 12.06 4.95
C PHE A 160 0.49 10.97 5.62
N ARG A 161 0.09 11.21 6.88
CA ARG A 161 -0.84 10.34 7.61
C ARG A 161 -2.29 10.65 7.30
N TYR A 162 -2.65 11.92 7.20
CA TYR A 162 -4.03 12.35 7.00
C TYR A 162 -4.10 13.44 5.94
N PHE A 163 -5.20 13.48 5.21
CA PHE A 163 -5.52 14.61 4.35
C PHE A 163 -6.01 15.75 5.25
N VAL A 164 -5.36 16.91 5.19
CA VAL A 164 -5.85 18.13 5.82
C VAL A 164 -6.53 18.94 4.72
N PRO A 165 -7.87 19.05 4.69
CA PRO A 165 -8.51 19.98 3.78
C PRO A 165 -8.09 21.41 4.13
N ASP A 166 -7.82 22.25 3.13
CA ASP A 166 -7.67 23.70 3.30
C ASP A 166 -8.96 24.28 3.91
N GLN A 167 -9.02 24.34 5.24
CA GLN A 167 -10.02 25.10 6.00
C GLN A 167 -9.37 26.15 6.90
N MET A 168 -8.09 26.43 6.70
CA MET A 168 -7.51 27.68 7.19
C MET A 168 -7.91 28.77 6.19
N ASP A 169 -9.03 29.44 6.45
CA ASP A 169 -9.15 30.83 6.01
C ASP A 169 -7.86 31.51 6.52
N PRO A 170 -7.01 32.11 5.67
CA PRO A 170 -5.87 32.86 6.16
C PRO A 170 -6.45 33.87 7.14
N VAL A 171 -6.09 33.71 8.42
CA VAL A 171 -6.46 34.65 9.47
C VAL A 171 -6.23 36.01 8.87
N LYS A 172 -7.31 36.80 8.70
CA LYS A 172 -7.22 38.17 8.23
C LYS A 172 -6.13 38.80 9.08
N GLU A 173 -4.97 39.06 8.49
CA GLU A 173 -3.94 39.84 9.15
C GLU A 173 -4.67 41.08 9.66
N PRO A 174 -4.61 41.42 10.96
CA PRO A 174 -5.11 42.69 11.39
C PRO A 174 -4.32 43.71 10.59
N LYS A 175 -5.01 44.40 9.66
CA LYS A 175 -4.43 45.56 8.99
C LYS A 175 -3.92 46.44 10.10
N GLY A 176 -2.59 46.58 10.16
CA GLY A 176 -1.91 47.42 11.14
C GLY A 176 -2.67 48.73 11.23
N GLY A 177 -3.38 48.89 12.35
CA GLY A 177 -4.14 50.07 12.67
C GLY A 177 -3.25 50.97 13.49
N SER A 178 -2.93 52.11 12.88
CA SER A 178 -2.28 53.31 13.41
C SER A 178 -0.77 53.24 13.64
#